data_AF-A0A960FI90-F1
#
_entry.id   AF-A0A960FI90-F1
#
_cell.length_a   1.000
_cell.length_b   1.000
_cell.length_c   1.000
_cell.angle_alpha   90.00
_cell.angle_beta   90.00
_cell.angle_gamma   90.00
#
_symmetry.space_group_name_H-M   'P 1'
#
loop_
_entity.id
_entity.type
_entity.pdbx_description
1 polymer ?
#
loop_
_entity_poly.entity_id
_entity_poly.type
_entity_poly.pdbx_seq_one_letter_code
_entity_poly.pdbx_strand_id
1 'polypeptide(L)'
;MRTICSLLDRTSRRLAFGLAMAGASVAGAVGAVGTMAGAVHADDDVPSSLRPVAECVIVNGDGSFTAFFGYSNDTGREIVVPVSSDNRIDERVGQPVVRFRVGRVVAAFSVTTRATTITWRLGDQRIRVTAESTPCSTNPTVPEAPVALVLLVAPAGMTAWWMRRRQRLQSPC
;
A
#
# COMPACT_ATOMS: atom_id res chain seq x y z
N MET A 1 12.10 -54.15 7.94
CA MET A 1 13.29 -54.94 8.33
C MET A 1 14.27 -54.94 7.16
N ARG A 2 15.58 -54.73 7.43
CA ARG A 2 16.77 -54.64 6.53
C ARG A 2 17.28 -53.22 6.18
N THR A 3 17.79 -52.55 7.21
CA THR A 3 19.20 -52.22 7.52
C THR A 3 20.28 -52.12 6.39
N ILE A 4 21.21 -51.14 6.58
CA ILE A 4 22.66 -51.06 6.18
C ILE A 4 22.93 -50.39 4.80
N CYS A 5 23.89 -49.49 4.51
CA CYS A 5 25.21 -49.08 5.03
C CYS A 5 25.50 -47.62 4.57
N SER A 6 25.97 -46.70 5.42
CA SER A 6 27.38 -46.25 5.54
C SER A 6 27.94 -45.51 4.31
N LEU A 7 28.25 -44.21 4.37
CA LEU A 7 29.48 -43.57 4.90
C LEU A 7 30.34 -43.03 3.74
N LEU A 8 30.85 -41.82 3.92
CA LEU A 8 32.18 -41.27 3.57
C LEU A 8 31.99 -39.76 3.32
N ASP A 9 32.26 -38.89 4.29
CA ASP A 9 33.58 -38.46 4.78
C ASP A 9 34.50 -37.92 3.67
N ARG A 10 34.77 -36.61 3.73
CA ARG A 10 36.09 -35.98 3.72
C ARG A 10 35.95 -34.47 3.44
N THR A 11 36.29 -33.60 4.41
CA THR A 11 37.61 -32.95 4.58
C THR A 11 38.13 -32.30 3.29
N SER A 12 38.70 -31.11 3.21
CA SER A 12 39.19 -30.11 4.17
C SER A 12 39.88 -29.04 3.34
N ARG A 13 39.73 -27.76 3.74
CA ARG A 13 40.72 -26.66 3.75
C ARG A 13 41.46 -26.27 2.45
N ARG A 14 41.94 -25.00 2.51
CA ARG A 14 43.04 -24.36 1.76
C ARG A 14 42.53 -23.56 0.55
N LEU A 15 42.88 -22.30 0.31
CA LEU A 15 43.97 -21.44 0.78
C LEU A 15 43.56 -19.97 0.62
N ALA A 16 44.05 -19.13 1.54
CA ALA A 16 44.17 -17.70 1.33
C ALA A 16 45.27 -17.39 0.30
N PHE A 17 44.98 -16.49 -0.63
CA PHE A 17 45.90 -15.66 -1.43
C PHE A 17 45.03 -14.43 -1.80
N GLY A 18 45.24 -13.21 -1.35
CA GLY A 18 46.50 -12.49 -1.22
C GLY A 18 46.84 -11.85 -2.56
N LEU A 19 46.37 -10.61 -2.82
CA LEU A 19 47.21 -9.53 -3.37
C LEU A 19 46.43 -8.19 -3.36
N ALA A 20 46.96 -7.25 -2.60
CA ALA A 20 46.70 -5.83 -2.80
C ALA A 20 47.46 -5.36 -4.05
N MET A 21 46.81 -4.59 -4.91
CA MET A 21 47.50 -3.78 -5.92
C MET A 21 47.02 -2.35 -5.82
N ALA A 22 47.89 -1.52 -5.24
CA ALA A 22 47.88 -0.08 -5.37
C ALA A 22 48.19 0.30 -6.83
N GLY A 23 47.47 1.29 -7.38
CA GLY A 23 47.65 1.71 -8.76
C GLY A 23 47.26 3.17 -8.99
N ALA A 24 48.25 4.04 -8.81
CA ALA A 24 48.52 5.32 -9.50
C ALA A 24 47.34 6.28 -9.81
N SER A 25 47.40 7.41 -9.11
CA SER A 25 46.79 8.70 -9.44
C SER A 25 47.25 9.24 -10.82
N VAL A 26 46.31 9.63 -11.67
CA VAL A 26 46.57 10.51 -12.82
C VAL A 26 45.89 11.86 -12.57
N ALA A 27 46.73 12.90 -12.47
CA ALA A 27 46.30 14.29 -12.42
C ALA A 27 45.73 14.71 -13.78
N GLY A 28 44.48 15.14 -13.80
CA GLY A 28 43.77 15.59 -15.01
C GLY A 28 43.15 16.97 -14.83
N ALA A 29 43.78 17.96 -15.47
CA ALA A 29 43.27 19.27 -15.91
C ALA A 29 42.23 20.02 -15.04
N VAL A 30 42.67 21.12 -14.45
CA VAL A 30 41.81 22.22 -13.98
C VAL A 30 41.13 22.85 -15.20
N GLY A 31 39.90 22.42 -15.51
CA GLY A 31 39.01 23.11 -16.44
C GLY A 31 38.38 24.31 -15.74
N ALA A 32 38.44 25.47 -16.37
CA ALA A 32 37.84 26.71 -15.90
C ALA A 32 36.37 26.49 -15.50
N VAL A 33 36.08 26.67 -14.21
CA VAL A 33 34.71 26.69 -13.71
C VAL A 33 34.09 28.00 -14.18
N GLY A 34 33.41 27.97 -15.33
CA GLY A 34 32.47 29.01 -15.68
C GLY A 34 31.37 29.02 -14.64
N THR A 35 31.36 30.03 -13.77
CA THR A 35 30.26 30.28 -12.84
C THR A 35 29.04 30.68 -13.65
N MET A 36 28.25 29.69 -14.07
CA MET A 36 26.87 29.90 -14.50
C MET A 36 26.08 30.26 -13.24
N ALA A 37 26.18 31.52 -12.80
CA ALA A 37 25.24 32.09 -11.84
C ALA A 37 23.91 32.37 -12.57
N GLY A 38 23.29 31.30 -13.08
CA GLY A 38 21.85 31.29 -13.22
C GLY A 38 21.31 31.15 -11.82
N ALA A 39 20.87 32.26 -11.23
CA ALA A 39 19.90 32.19 -10.16
C ALA A 39 18.65 31.54 -10.77
N VAL A 40 18.59 30.21 -10.73
CA VAL A 40 17.32 29.52 -10.75
C VAL A 40 16.63 29.97 -9.48
N HIS A 41 15.78 30.99 -9.58
CA HIS A 41 14.58 30.97 -8.78
C HIS A 41 13.87 29.68 -9.20
N ALA A 42 14.18 28.58 -8.51
CA ALA A 42 13.18 27.55 -8.36
C ALA A 42 12.00 28.30 -7.75
N ASP A 43 10.92 28.44 -8.51
CA ASP A 43 9.62 28.61 -7.89
C ASP A 43 9.53 27.46 -6.87
N ASP A 44 9.78 27.78 -5.60
CA ASP A 44 9.49 26.92 -4.45
C ASP A 44 7.96 26.74 -4.30
N ASP A 45 7.19 27.35 -5.20
CA ASP A 45 5.76 27.23 -5.30
C ASP A 45 5.35 25.83 -5.78
N VAL A 46 4.40 25.26 -5.04
CA VAL A 46 3.79 23.99 -5.38
C VAL A 46 3.01 24.16 -6.69
N PRO A 47 3.29 23.36 -7.75
CA PRO A 47 2.63 23.54 -9.04
C PRO A 47 1.10 23.42 -8.93
N SER A 48 0.37 24.29 -9.61
CA SER A 48 -1.10 24.28 -9.61
C SER A 48 -1.72 23.02 -10.26
N SER A 49 -0.92 22.27 -11.03
CA SER A 49 -1.27 20.95 -11.58
C SER A 49 -1.10 19.79 -10.58
N LEU A 50 -0.54 20.06 -9.39
CA LEU A 50 -0.63 19.18 -8.23
C LEU A 50 -1.83 19.62 -7.38
N ARG A 51 -2.89 18.81 -7.32
CA ARG A 51 -4.18 19.18 -6.71
C ARG A 51 -4.56 18.24 -5.57
N PRO A 52 -4.94 18.75 -4.39
CA PRO A 52 -5.50 17.93 -3.32
C PRO A 52 -6.94 17.52 -3.64
N VAL A 53 -7.35 16.35 -3.18
CA VAL A 53 -8.70 15.79 -3.39
C VAL A 53 -9.27 15.27 -2.07
N ALA A 54 -10.49 15.67 -1.75
CA ALA A 54 -11.28 15.04 -0.69
C ALA A 54 -12.00 13.83 -1.31
N GLU A 55 -11.67 12.62 -0.85
CA GLU A 55 -12.22 11.40 -1.46
C GLU A 55 -13.56 11.06 -0.83
N CYS A 56 -13.56 10.79 0.47
CA CYS A 56 -14.78 10.48 1.20
C CYS A 56 -14.59 10.54 2.72
N VAL A 57 -15.70 10.43 3.46
CA VAL A 57 -15.71 10.39 4.93
C VAL A 57 -16.46 9.17 5.47
N ILE A 58 -16.02 8.71 6.65
CA ILE A 58 -16.68 7.69 7.47
C ILE A 58 -17.00 8.32 8.82
N VAL A 59 -18.27 8.33 9.22
CA VAL A 59 -18.69 8.74 10.58
C VAL A 59 -18.58 7.53 11.50
N ASN A 60 -17.80 7.63 12.58
CA ASN A 60 -17.40 6.48 13.40
C ASN A 60 -18.39 6.15 14.53
N GLY A 61 -19.46 6.92 14.69
CA GLY A 61 -20.51 6.70 15.70
C GLY A 61 -20.16 7.15 17.13
N ASP A 62 -18.91 7.44 17.44
CA ASP A 62 -18.42 7.96 18.72
C ASP A 62 -18.26 9.50 18.74
N GLY A 63 -18.90 10.17 17.78
CA GLY A 63 -18.76 11.61 17.54
C GLY A 63 -17.49 12.01 16.78
N SER A 64 -16.64 11.06 16.37
CA SER A 64 -15.55 11.31 15.44
C SER A 64 -15.92 10.95 14.00
N PHE A 65 -15.19 11.51 13.03
CA PHE A 65 -15.21 11.05 11.66
C PHE A 65 -13.79 10.88 11.12
N THR A 66 -13.66 9.97 10.15
CA THR A 66 -12.42 9.68 9.43
C THR A 66 -12.56 10.20 8.00
N ALA A 67 -11.69 11.13 7.61
CA ALA A 67 -11.62 11.67 6.26
C ALA A 67 -10.48 11.02 5.47
N PHE A 68 -10.75 10.68 4.22
CA PHE A 68 -9.77 10.13 3.28
C PHE A 68 -9.40 11.20 2.24
N PHE A 69 -8.11 11.37 2.05
CA PHE A 69 -7.54 12.38 1.16
C PHE A 69 -6.74 11.73 0.05
N GLY A 70 -6.87 12.28 -1.15
CA GLY A 70 -6.13 11.87 -2.35
C GLY A 70 -5.51 13.07 -3.05
N TYR A 71 -4.86 12.85 -4.19
CA TYR A 71 -4.32 13.93 -5.02
C TYR A 71 -4.32 13.57 -6.50
N SER A 72 -4.30 14.58 -7.35
CA SER A 72 -3.94 14.45 -8.77
C SER A 72 -2.63 15.19 -9.02
N ASN A 73 -1.68 14.52 -9.64
CA ASN A 73 -0.43 15.13 -10.08
C ASN A 73 -0.30 15.03 -11.60
N ASP A 74 -0.63 16.13 -12.28
CA ASP A 74 -0.58 16.22 -13.75
C ASP A 74 0.69 16.93 -14.24
N THR A 75 1.74 16.98 -13.41
CA THR A 75 2.99 17.71 -13.72
C THR A 75 3.96 16.92 -14.61
N GLY A 76 3.67 15.63 -14.83
CA GLY A 76 4.53 14.72 -15.61
C GLY A 76 5.75 14.18 -14.85
N ARG A 77 5.95 14.54 -13.57
CA ARG A 77 7.01 14.00 -12.71
C ARG A 77 6.58 13.84 -11.25
N GLU A 78 7.32 13.04 -10.47
CA GLU A 78 7.15 13.01 -9.01
C GLU A 78 7.55 14.37 -8.43
N ILE A 79 6.74 14.89 -7.51
CA ILE A 79 7.03 16.11 -6.74
C ILE A 79 7.18 15.73 -5.28
N VAL A 80 8.16 16.35 -4.61
CA VAL A 80 8.33 16.24 -3.17
C VAL A 80 7.97 17.58 -2.53
N VAL A 81 6.93 17.59 -1.70
CA VAL A 81 6.54 18.76 -0.90
C VAL A 81 6.65 18.37 0.57
N PRO A 82 7.72 18.79 1.29
CA PRO A 82 7.88 18.51 2.70
C PRO A 82 6.72 19.05 3.54
N VAL A 83 6.53 18.52 4.75
CA VAL A 83 5.56 19.09 5.69
C VAL A 83 6.01 20.51 6.06
N SER A 84 5.26 21.51 5.60
CA SER A 84 5.63 22.92 5.68
C SER A 84 4.38 23.81 5.75
N SER A 85 4.52 25.11 5.49
CA SER A 85 3.37 25.97 5.25
C SER A 85 2.52 25.49 4.07
N ASP A 86 3.15 24.95 3.04
CA ASP A 86 2.52 24.65 1.76
C ASP A 86 2.06 23.20 1.68
N ASN A 87 2.37 22.38 2.67
CA ASN A 87 1.80 21.04 2.81
C ASN A 87 1.52 20.75 4.27
N ARG A 88 0.30 21.04 4.71
CA ARG A 88 -0.11 20.85 6.11
C ARG A 88 -1.59 20.59 6.26
N ILE A 89 -1.89 19.83 7.31
CA ILE A 89 -3.23 19.66 7.81
C ILE A 89 -3.40 20.61 9.00
N ASP A 90 -4.44 21.43 8.96
CA ASP A 90 -4.74 22.38 10.02
C ASP A 90 -4.98 21.65 11.34
N GLU A 91 -4.73 22.35 12.45
CA GLU A 91 -4.80 21.80 13.82
C GLU A 91 -3.87 20.60 14.09
N ARG A 92 -2.98 20.26 13.15
CA ARG A 92 -1.99 19.18 13.27
C ARG A 92 -2.60 17.84 13.68
N VAL A 93 -3.84 17.59 13.28
CA VAL A 93 -4.59 16.35 13.55
C VAL A 93 -4.09 15.13 12.75
N GLY A 94 -3.04 15.30 11.93
CA GLY A 94 -2.41 14.24 11.15
C GLY A 94 -1.18 14.74 10.38
N GLN A 95 -0.61 13.88 9.55
CA GLN A 95 0.49 14.22 8.65
C GLN A 95 0.08 13.99 7.19
N PRO A 96 0.28 14.97 6.30
CA PRO A 96 0.03 14.78 4.89
C PRO A 96 1.15 13.97 4.24
N VAL A 97 0.88 13.41 3.07
CA VAL A 97 1.91 12.79 2.23
C VAL A 97 2.89 13.83 1.72
N VAL A 98 4.16 13.45 1.56
CA VAL A 98 5.24 14.35 1.10
C VAL A 98 5.75 14.03 -0.31
N ARG A 99 5.40 12.85 -0.86
CA ARG A 99 5.77 12.42 -2.21
C ARG A 99 4.51 12.27 -3.05
N PHE A 100 4.48 12.97 -4.17
CA PHE A 100 3.35 13.05 -5.08
C PHE A 100 3.77 12.44 -6.40
N ARG A 101 3.45 11.16 -6.62
CA ARG A 101 3.71 10.47 -7.90
C ARG A 101 2.78 10.99 -8.98
N VAL A 102 3.16 10.82 -10.25
CA VAL A 102 2.33 11.23 -11.38
C VAL A 102 0.98 10.47 -11.36
N GLY A 103 -0.10 11.17 -11.68
CA GLY A 103 -1.45 10.62 -11.83
C GLY A 103 -2.36 10.86 -10.62
N ARG A 104 -3.52 10.19 -10.64
CA ARG A 104 -4.52 10.21 -9.57
C ARG A 104 -4.22 9.15 -8.52
N VAL A 105 -4.05 9.57 -7.28
CA VAL A 105 -3.92 8.69 -6.11
C VAL A 105 -5.08 8.93 -5.17
N VAL A 106 -5.89 7.89 -4.98
CA VAL A 106 -7.04 7.88 -4.07
C VAL A 106 -6.59 7.39 -2.70
N ALA A 107 -7.11 7.99 -1.63
CA ALA A 107 -6.83 7.60 -0.24
C ALA A 107 -5.32 7.52 0.09
N ALA A 108 -4.56 8.52 -0.36
CA ALA A 108 -3.13 8.68 -0.09
C ALA A 108 -2.82 8.75 1.41
N PHE A 109 -3.73 9.34 2.20
CA PHE A 109 -3.69 9.30 3.66
C PHE A 109 -5.11 9.49 4.22
N SER A 110 -5.27 9.24 5.53
CA SER A 110 -6.52 9.48 6.25
C SER A 110 -6.27 10.18 7.58
N VAL A 111 -7.30 10.86 8.08
CA VAL A 111 -7.28 11.55 9.36
C VAL A 111 -8.58 11.29 10.09
N THR A 112 -8.49 10.84 11.34
CA THR A 112 -9.63 10.73 12.25
C THR A 112 -9.62 11.90 13.23
N THR A 113 -10.74 12.60 13.37
CA THR A 113 -10.85 13.74 14.29
C THR A 113 -12.24 13.84 14.91
N ARG A 114 -12.32 14.56 16.04
CA ARG A 114 -13.56 15.08 16.62
C ARG A 114 -13.77 16.57 16.34
N ALA A 115 -12.82 17.23 15.68
CA ALA A 115 -13.00 18.59 15.19
C ALA A 115 -14.14 18.63 14.16
N THR A 116 -14.80 19.77 13.98
CA THR A 116 -15.90 19.90 13.02
C THR A 116 -15.43 19.94 11.57
N THR A 117 -14.18 20.32 11.33
CA THR A 117 -13.64 20.50 9.97
C THR A 117 -12.15 20.18 9.95
N ILE A 118 -11.73 19.43 8.94
CA ILE A 118 -10.32 19.22 8.60
C ILE A 118 -10.02 20.09 7.37
N THR A 119 -8.95 20.88 7.44
CA THR A 119 -8.46 21.63 6.29
C THR A 119 -7.08 21.11 5.89
N TRP A 120 -6.92 20.68 4.64
CA TRP A 120 -5.61 20.35 4.07
C TRP A 120 -5.20 21.42 3.07
N ARG A 121 -3.97 21.92 3.25
CA ARG A 121 -3.32 22.90 2.38
C ARG A 121 -2.25 22.21 1.55
N LEU A 122 -2.26 22.45 0.24
CA LEU A 122 -1.26 21.98 -0.73
C LEU A 122 -0.96 23.13 -1.71
N GLY A 123 0.14 23.85 -1.48
CA GLY A 123 0.41 25.14 -2.10
C GLY A 123 -0.66 26.17 -1.75
N ASP A 124 -1.10 26.91 -2.77
CA ASP A 124 -2.22 27.84 -2.68
C ASP A 124 -3.59 27.16 -2.56
N GLN A 125 -3.66 25.85 -2.80
CA GLN A 125 -4.92 25.11 -2.78
C GLN A 125 -5.26 24.67 -1.36
N ARG A 126 -6.55 24.77 -1.02
CA ARG A 126 -7.08 24.40 0.29
C ARG A 126 -8.39 23.67 0.12
N ILE A 127 -8.50 22.48 0.71
CA ILE A 127 -9.75 21.73 0.76
C ILE A 127 -10.21 21.56 2.20
N ARG A 128 -11.52 21.63 2.40
CA ARG A 128 -12.18 21.50 3.69
C ARG A 128 -13.06 20.26 3.66
N VAL A 129 -12.95 19.43 4.70
CA VAL A 129 -13.72 18.20 4.84
C VAL A 129 -14.40 18.20 6.20
N THR A 130 -15.67 17.84 6.22
CA THR A 130 -16.50 17.75 7.44
C THR A 130 -17.16 16.37 7.50
N ALA A 131 -17.80 16.05 8.61
CA ALA A 131 -18.58 14.81 8.74
C ALA A 131 -19.73 14.69 7.72
N GLU A 132 -20.16 15.81 7.12
CA GLU A 132 -21.24 15.88 6.12
C GLU A 132 -20.73 15.83 4.66
N SER A 133 -19.40 15.77 4.46
CA SER A 133 -18.83 15.58 3.13
C SER A 133 -19.22 14.23 2.52
N THR A 134 -18.86 14.00 1.25
CA THR A 134 -19.25 12.79 0.50
C THR A 134 -18.95 11.50 1.29
N PRO A 135 -19.95 10.68 1.62
CA PRO A 135 -19.73 9.45 2.38
C PRO A 135 -18.99 8.42 1.53
N CYS A 136 -18.16 7.60 2.16
CA CYS A 136 -17.50 6.50 1.45
C CYS A 136 -18.54 5.48 0.98
N SER A 137 -18.46 5.07 -0.29
CA SER A 137 -19.33 4.01 -0.81
C SER A 137 -18.97 2.69 -0.15
N THR A 138 -19.86 2.20 0.71
CA THR A 138 -19.77 0.86 1.28
C THR A 138 -20.46 -0.12 0.34
N ASN A 139 -20.12 -0.16 -0.94
CA ASN A 139 -20.66 -1.20 -1.81
C ASN A 139 -19.95 -2.51 -1.48
N PRO A 140 -20.57 -3.48 -0.77
CA PRO A 140 -20.07 -4.83 -0.87
C PRO A 140 -20.31 -5.22 -2.32
N THR A 141 -19.25 -5.40 -3.10
CA THR A 141 -19.32 -6.33 -4.23
C THR A 141 -19.61 -7.69 -3.62
N VAL A 142 -20.89 -7.96 -3.36
CA VAL A 142 -21.39 -9.31 -3.27
C VAL A 142 -21.10 -9.84 -4.67
N PRO A 143 -20.14 -10.77 -4.86
CA PRO A 143 -20.19 -11.54 -6.08
C PRO A 143 -21.61 -12.12 -6.09
N GLU A 144 -22.40 -11.84 -7.13
CA GLU A 144 -23.60 -12.62 -7.41
C GLU A 144 -23.12 -14.07 -7.55
N ALA A 145 -23.01 -14.76 -6.42
CA ALA A 145 -22.82 -16.18 -6.40
C ALA A 145 -24.09 -16.71 -7.07
N PRO A 146 -23.99 -17.41 -8.20
CA PRO A 146 -25.16 -17.96 -8.85
C PRO A 146 -25.85 -18.86 -7.81
N VAL A 147 -27.04 -18.46 -7.39
CA VAL A 147 -27.89 -19.17 -6.40
C VAL A 147 -28.31 -20.57 -6.89
N ALA A 148 -27.76 -21.02 -8.03
CA ALA A 148 -28.06 -22.27 -8.70
C ALA A 148 -27.32 -23.51 -8.10
N LEU A 149 -26.32 -23.34 -7.23
CA LEU A 149 -25.50 -24.48 -6.75
C LEU A 149 -25.83 -24.98 -5.32
N VAL A 150 -27.04 -24.75 -4.81
CA VAL A 150 -27.49 -25.31 -3.51
C VAL A 150 -28.50 -26.46 -3.67
N LEU A 151 -28.96 -26.78 -4.89
CA LEU A 151 -29.96 -27.84 -5.13
C LEU A 151 -29.42 -29.16 -5.73
N LEU A 152 -28.13 -29.49 -5.61
CA LEU A 152 -27.55 -30.72 -6.17
C LEU A 152 -26.71 -31.57 -5.20
N VAL A 153 -27.04 -31.59 -3.90
CA VAL A 153 -26.43 -32.57 -2.96
C VAL A 153 -27.47 -33.17 -2.01
N ALA A 154 -28.31 -34.08 -2.51
CA ALA A 154 -28.95 -35.17 -1.76
C ALA A 154 -29.64 -36.08 -2.79
N PRO A 155 -29.20 -37.34 -3.03
CA PRO A 155 -29.44 -38.40 -2.04
C PRO A 155 -28.45 -39.60 -2.13
N ALA A 156 -27.13 -39.42 -2.08
CA ALA A 156 -26.20 -40.57 -2.08
C ALA A 156 -26.04 -41.24 -0.69
N GLY A 157 -26.40 -40.55 0.40
CA GLY A 157 -26.24 -41.07 1.77
C GLY A 157 -27.28 -42.11 2.20
N MET A 158 -28.45 -42.18 1.54
CA MET A 158 -29.55 -43.04 1.97
C MET A 158 -29.42 -44.49 1.48
N THR A 159 -28.73 -44.75 0.37
CA THR A 159 -28.51 -46.13 -0.13
C THR A 159 -27.48 -46.89 0.71
N ALA A 160 -26.42 -46.22 1.16
CA ALA A 160 -25.41 -46.81 2.03
C ALA A 160 -25.96 -47.20 3.42
N TRP A 161 -26.85 -46.38 4.00
CA TRP A 161 -27.52 -46.71 5.27
C TRP A 161 -28.46 -47.91 5.14
N TRP A 162 -29.20 -48.00 4.03
CA TRP A 162 -30.12 -49.11 3.79
C TRP A 162 -29.41 -50.44 3.52
N MET A 163 -28.28 -50.43 2.79
CA MET A 163 -27.47 -51.63 2.58
C MET A 163 -26.78 -52.10 3.86
N ARG A 164 -26.30 -51.19 4.74
CA ARG A 164 -25.72 -51.54 6.04
C ARG A 164 -26.75 -52.09 7.03
N ARG A 165 -28.02 -51.66 6.95
CA ARG A 165 -29.09 -52.14 7.83
C ARG A 165 -29.55 -53.56 7.46
N ARG A 166 -29.55 -53.93 6.18
CA ARG A 166 -29.92 -55.27 5.74
C ARG A 166 -28.90 -56.35 6.11
N GLN A 167 -27.61 -56.02 6.17
CA GLN A 167 -26.57 -56.98 6.56
C GLN A 167 -26.59 -57.36 8.06
N ARG A 168 -27.18 -56.53 8.94
CA ARG A 168 -27.30 -56.85 10.38
C ARG A 168 -28.50 -57.74 10.74
N LEU A 169 -29.37 -58.05 9.78
CA LEU A 169 -30.57 -58.86 10.01
C LEU A 169 -30.44 -60.32 9.53
N GLN A 170 -29.25 -60.76 9.10
CA GLN A 170 -29.02 -62.11 8.56
C GLN A 170 -27.83 -62.86 9.20
N SER A 171 -27.45 -62.51 10.44
CA SER A 171 -26.49 -63.33 11.21
C SER A 171 -27.20 -63.97 12.40
N PRO A 172 -27.79 -65.16 12.26
CA PRO A 172 -27.91 -66.08 13.38
C PRO A 172 -26.52 -66.66 13.70
N CYS A 173 -26.21 -66.68 15.00
CA CYS A 173 -25.12 -67.30 15.75
C CYS A 173 -23.92 -67.89 14.99
#